data_AF-A0A2R3Q8K8-F1
#
_entry.id   AF-A0A2R3Q8K8-F1
#
_cell.length_a   1.000
_cell.length_b   1.000
_cell.length_c   1.000
_cell.angle_alpha   90.00
_cell.angle_beta   90.00
_cell.angle_gamma   90.00
#
_symmetry.space_group_name_H-M   'P 1'
#
loop_
_entity.id
_entity.type
_entity.pdbx_description
1 polymer ?
#
loop_
_entity_poly.entity_id
_entity_poly.type
_entity_poly.pdbx_seq_one_letter_code
_entity_poly.pdbx_strand_id
1 'polypeptide(L)'
;MRFQSEVIVHGVKESQGTIEGRDFSSTTFHCEVDLAENSAGRSIGRATRPFKIQDAKEFDKWSHLGEALPIKATATFEMAAAAQDGTKMVLVEIRPIARAQAPAAPAQAAKAG
;
A
#
# COMPACT_ATOMS: atom_id res chain seq x y z
N MET A 1 11.89 -5.53 14.07
CA MET A 1 10.70 -5.19 14.91
C MET A 1 9.48 -5.13 14.00
N ARG A 2 8.32 -5.68 14.42
CA ARG A 2 7.08 -5.66 13.63
C ARG A 2 6.07 -4.69 14.19
N PHE A 3 5.34 -4.01 13.33
CA PHE A 3 4.23 -3.12 13.70
C PHE A 3 3.12 -3.23 12.66
N GLN A 4 1.89 -2.95 13.08
CA GLN A 4 0.74 -2.89 12.19
C GLN A 4 0.42 -1.43 11.88
N SER A 5 -0.01 -1.17 10.66
CA SER A 5 -0.46 0.14 10.19
C SER A 5 -1.65 -0.02 9.26
N GLU A 6 -2.55 0.95 9.28
CA GLU A 6 -3.62 1.05 8.28
C GLU A 6 -3.07 1.71 7.01
N VAL A 7 -3.32 1.08 5.86
CA VAL A 7 -2.90 1.57 4.54
C VAL A 7 -4.09 1.61 3.59
N ILE A 8 -4.01 2.48 2.58
CA ILE A 8 -4.99 2.52 1.49
C ILE A 8 -4.35 1.90 0.25
N VAL A 9 -4.87 0.77 -0.19
CA VAL A 9 -4.39 0.01 -1.36
C VAL A 9 -5.09 0.53 -2.61
N HIS A 10 -4.32 1.01 -3.58
CA HIS A 10 -4.79 1.50 -4.88
C HIS A 10 -4.61 0.49 -6.00
N GLY A 11 -3.73 -0.48 -5.83
CA GLY A 11 -3.44 -1.47 -6.85
C GLY A 11 -2.75 -2.69 -6.27
N VAL A 12 -3.04 -3.84 -6.86
CA VAL A 12 -2.41 -5.11 -6.53
C VAL A 12 -1.94 -5.73 -7.83
N LYS A 13 -0.67 -6.15 -7.88
CA LYS A 13 -0.06 -6.76 -9.06
C LYS A 13 0.70 -8.01 -8.64
N GLU A 14 0.34 -9.15 -9.19
CA GLU A 14 1.20 -10.33 -9.11
C GLU A 14 2.32 -10.31 -10.16
N SER A 15 3.38 -11.05 -9.88
CA SER A 15 4.49 -11.30 -10.78
C SER A 15 5.07 -12.66 -10.44
N GLN A 16 4.93 -13.62 -11.35
CA GLN A 16 5.49 -14.96 -11.25
C GLN A 16 6.24 -15.31 -12.54
N GLY A 17 7.33 -16.07 -12.41
CA GLY A 17 8.07 -16.61 -13.55
C GLY A 17 9.52 -16.94 -13.20
N THR A 18 10.36 -17.07 -14.22
CA THR A 18 11.79 -17.33 -14.07
C THR A 18 12.56 -16.30 -14.90
N ILE A 19 13.52 -15.59 -14.29
CA ILE A 19 14.45 -14.68 -14.98
C ILE A 19 15.86 -15.17 -14.70
N GLU A 20 16.63 -15.43 -15.77
CA GLU A 20 18.04 -15.83 -15.68
C GLU A 20 18.28 -17.04 -14.74
N GLY A 21 17.37 -18.01 -14.76
CA GLY A 21 17.43 -19.21 -13.91
C GLY A 21 17.05 -19.00 -12.45
N ARG A 22 16.49 -17.84 -12.09
CA ARG A 22 15.93 -17.56 -10.76
C ARG A 22 14.42 -17.44 -10.84
N ASP A 23 13.73 -18.26 -10.07
CA ASP A 23 12.29 -18.16 -9.92
C ASP A 23 11.94 -16.95 -9.07
N PHE A 24 10.93 -16.20 -9.53
CA PHE A 24 10.31 -15.14 -8.76
C PHE A 24 8.81 -15.42 -8.62
N SER A 25 8.30 -15.15 -7.43
CA SER A 25 6.88 -15.23 -7.10
C SER A 25 6.61 -14.11 -6.12
N SER A 26 5.83 -13.12 -6.52
CA SER A 26 5.54 -11.99 -5.64
C SER A 26 4.25 -11.28 -5.97
N THR A 27 3.61 -10.73 -4.94
CA THR A 27 2.48 -9.80 -5.05
C THR A 27 2.92 -8.43 -4.55
N THR A 28 2.68 -7.41 -5.36
CA THR A 28 3.03 -6.02 -5.08
C THR A 28 1.76 -5.20 -4.84
N PHE A 29 1.70 -4.56 -3.68
CA PHE A 29 0.63 -3.67 -3.26
C PHE A 29 1.08 -2.22 -3.43
N HIS A 30 0.29 -1.42 -4.12
CA HIS A 30 0.50 0.02 -4.27
C HIS A 30 -0.30 0.74 -3.19
N CYS A 31 0.36 1.08 -2.09
CA CYS A 31 -0.29 1.71 -0.93
C CYS A 31 -0.03 3.20 -0.88
N GLU A 32 -0.99 3.99 -0.39
CA GLU A 32 -0.78 5.41 -0.10
C GLU A 32 0.28 5.60 0.99
N VAL A 33 1.13 6.61 0.78
CA VAL A 33 2.03 7.18 1.77
C VAL A 33 1.87 8.70 1.75
N ASP A 34 2.13 9.32 2.89
CA ASP A 34 2.09 10.77 3.00
C ASP A 34 3.30 11.38 2.28
N LEU A 35 3.06 12.38 1.43
CA LEU A 35 4.13 13.13 0.77
C LEU A 35 4.89 14.06 1.74
N ALA A 36 4.34 14.35 2.92
CA ALA A 36 4.94 15.18 3.97
C ALA A 36 6.02 14.47 4.79
N GLU A 37 6.22 13.15 4.63
CA GLU A 37 7.37 12.46 5.24
C GLU A 37 8.72 12.99 4.69
N ASN A 38 8.73 13.60 3.51
CA ASN A 38 9.92 14.29 3.02
C ASN A 38 9.98 15.71 3.61
N SER A 39 10.82 15.90 4.63
CA SER A 39 10.93 17.13 5.42
C SER A 39 11.47 18.34 4.63
N ALA A 40 11.80 18.18 3.35
CA ALA A 40 12.33 19.22 2.48
C ALA A 40 11.22 19.93 1.70
N GLY A 41 10.48 20.82 2.37
CA GLY A 41 9.56 21.76 1.72
C GLY A 41 8.08 21.57 2.07
N ARG A 42 7.20 22.07 1.20
CA ARG A 42 5.73 21.97 1.33
C ARG A 42 5.21 20.93 0.35
N SER A 43 4.40 20.00 0.83
CA SER A 43 3.77 18.96 0.01
C SER A 43 2.25 18.94 0.24
N ILE A 44 1.51 18.53 -0.78
CA ILE A 44 0.04 18.38 -0.74
C ILE A 44 -0.29 17.06 -1.41
N GLY A 45 -1.18 16.28 -0.79
CA GLY A 45 -1.68 15.02 -1.33
C GLY A 45 -0.91 13.79 -0.84
N ARG A 46 -1.10 12.67 -1.55
CA ARG A 46 -0.51 11.37 -1.20
C ARG A 46 0.20 10.78 -2.41
N ALA A 47 1.28 10.05 -2.15
CA ALA A 47 1.97 9.25 -3.15
C ALA A 47 1.59 7.78 -2.97
N THR A 48 1.71 6.96 -4.02
CA THR A 48 1.62 5.51 -3.89
C THR A 48 3.02 4.91 -3.90
N ARG A 49 3.29 3.97 -2.99
CA ARG A 49 4.56 3.23 -2.92
C ARG A 49 4.30 1.73 -3.08
N PRO A 50 5.17 1.01 -3.80
CA PRO A 50 5.06 -0.42 -3.95
C PRO A 50 5.62 -1.15 -2.71
N PHE A 51 4.80 -2.04 -2.16
CA PHE A 51 5.19 -2.96 -1.08
C PHE A 51 4.99 -4.39 -1.55
N LYS A 52 6.03 -5.23 -1.43
CA LYS A 52 6.07 -6.57 -2.02
C LYS A 52 5.98 -7.65 -0.95
N ILE A 53 5.13 -8.65 -1.18
CA ILE A 53 5.13 -9.96 -0.51
C ILE A 53 5.68 -10.99 -1.50
N GLN A 54 6.56 -11.89 -1.05
CA GLN A 54 7.22 -12.92 -1.89
C GLN A 54 6.32 -14.14 -2.10
N ASP A 55 5.07 -13.91 -2.47
CA ASP A 55 4.11 -14.94 -2.88
C ASP A 55 3.11 -14.34 -3.87
N ALA A 56 3.03 -14.87 -5.09
CA ALA A 56 2.07 -14.45 -6.11
C ALA A 56 0.63 -14.88 -5.76
N LYS A 57 0.45 -15.98 -5.01
CA LYS A 57 -0.89 -16.48 -4.62
C LYS A 57 -1.65 -15.53 -3.70
N GLU A 58 -0.95 -14.57 -3.10
CA GLU A 58 -1.61 -13.51 -2.33
C GLU A 58 -2.61 -12.73 -3.21
N PHE A 59 -2.35 -12.59 -4.52
CA PHE A 59 -3.26 -11.92 -5.44
C PHE A 59 -4.66 -12.56 -5.50
N ASP A 60 -4.78 -13.87 -5.33
CA ASP A 60 -6.08 -14.57 -5.36
C ASP A 60 -7.02 -14.06 -4.27
N LYS A 61 -6.48 -13.62 -3.14
CA LYS A 61 -7.25 -13.03 -2.02
C LYS A 61 -7.77 -11.63 -2.33
N TRP A 62 -7.26 -10.98 -3.38
CA TRP A 62 -7.56 -9.59 -3.75
C TRP A 62 -8.18 -9.44 -5.13
N SER A 63 -8.10 -10.46 -5.99
CA SER A 63 -8.57 -10.43 -7.38
C SER A 63 -10.03 -10.01 -7.51
N HIS A 64 -10.89 -10.48 -6.60
CA HIS A 64 -12.31 -10.14 -6.53
C HIS A 64 -12.60 -8.72 -6.00
N LEU A 65 -11.60 -8.02 -5.49
CA LEU A 65 -11.71 -6.68 -4.90
C LEU A 65 -11.28 -5.56 -5.87
N GLY A 66 -10.89 -5.88 -7.10
CA GLY A 66 -10.36 -4.90 -8.07
C GLY A 66 -11.28 -3.70 -8.31
N GLU A 67 -12.58 -3.93 -8.47
CA GLU A 67 -13.59 -2.87 -8.66
C GLU A 67 -13.89 -2.05 -7.38
N ALA A 68 -13.38 -2.50 -6.24
CA ALA A 68 -13.58 -1.86 -4.95
C ALA A 68 -12.39 -1.00 -4.52
N LEU A 69 -11.30 -1.00 -5.29
CA LEU A 69 -10.15 -0.13 -5.07
C LEU A 69 -10.53 1.36 -5.23
N PRO A 70 -9.99 2.26 -4.39
CA PRO A 70 -9.04 1.99 -3.31
C PRO A 70 -9.68 1.38 -2.04
N ILE A 71 -8.95 0.52 -1.33
CA ILE A 71 -9.44 -0.22 -0.14
C ILE A 71 -8.56 0.04 1.07
N LYS A 72 -9.18 0.17 2.26
CA LYS A 72 -8.44 0.21 3.52
C LYS A 72 -8.01 -1.19 3.94
N ALA A 73 -6.73 -1.34 4.29
CA ALA A 73 -6.12 -2.60 4.66
C ALA A 73 -5.26 -2.44 5.94
N THR A 74 -5.20 -3.47 6.78
CA THR A 74 -4.22 -3.56 7.85
C THR A 74 -2.99 -4.24 7.28
N ALA A 75 -1.87 -3.53 7.27
CA ALA A 75 -0.58 -4.04 6.85
C ALA A 75 0.33 -4.23 8.07
N THR A 76 0.95 -5.41 8.17
CA THR A 76 2.02 -5.67 9.14
C THR A 76 3.36 -5.43 8.45
N PHE A 77 4.12 -4.44 8.94
CA PHE A 77 5.46 -4.13 8.48
C PHE A 77 6.51 -4.63 9.45
N GLU A 78 7.62 -5.11 8.91
CA GLU A 78 8.83 -5.43 9.66
C GLU A 78 9.93 -4.44 9.28
N MET A 79 10.52 -3.81 10.30
CA MET A 79 11.74 -3.01 10.13
C MET A 79 12.92 -3.95 10.04
N ALA A 80 13.53 -4.00 8.85
CA ALA A 80 14.77 -4.73 8.56
C ALA A 80 15.94 -3.75 8.39
N ALA A 81 17.14 -4.18 8.75
CA ALA A 81 18.36 -3.42 8.48
C ALA A 81 18.62 -3.37 6.96
N ALA A 82 18.87 -2.19 6.42
CA ALA A 82 19.30 -1.99 5.05
C ALA A 82 20.84 -1.93 4.98
N ALA A 83 21.41 -2.26 3.81
CA ALA A 83 22.86 -2.38 3.61
C ALA A 83 23.68 -1.07 3.76
N GLN A 84 23.01 0.08 3.92
CA GLN A 84 23.64 1.42 3.99
C GLN A 84 23.11 2.20 5.19
N ASP A 85 23.26 1.65 6.41
CA ASP A 85 22.90 2.30 7.68
C ASP A 85 21.45 2.85 7.74
N GLY A 86 20.56 2.24 6.96
CA GLY A 86 19.14 2.59 6.88
C GLY A 86 18.27 1.49 7.45
N THR A 87 17.01 1.82 7.72
CA THR A 87 15.99 0.81 8.00
C THR A 87 15.03 0.74 6.81
N LYS A 88 14.64 -0.48 6.43
CA LYS A 88 13.67 -0.73 5.36
C LYS A 88 12.40 -1.31 5.96
N MET A 89 11.27 -0.73 5.60
CA MET A 89 9.96 -1.33 5.86
C MET A 89 9.73 -2.49 4.87
N VAL A 90 9.56 -3.69 5.41
CA VAL A 90 9.22 -4.89 4.65
C VAL A 90 7.78 -5.26 4.99
N LEU A 91 6.91 -5.34 3.97
CA LEU A 91 5.54 -5.80 4.16
C LEU A 91 5.57 -7.32 4.39
N VAL A 92 5.00 -7.76 5.52
CA VAL A 92 4.97 -9.18 5.91
C VAL A 92 3.58 -9.76 5.71
N GLU A 93 2.54 -8.97 6.00
CA GLU A 93 1.15 -9.41 5.91
C GLU A 93 0.27 -8.21 5.55
N ILE A 94 -0.79 -8.43 4.78
CA ILE A 94 -1.79 -7.41 4.50
C ILE A 94 -3.18 -8.02 4.44
N ARG A 95 -4.16 -7.38 5.07
CA ARG A 95 -5.56 -7.83 5.06
C ARG A 95 -6.51 -6.67 4.79
N PRO A 96 -7.50 -6.80 3.90
CA PRO A 96 -8.52 -5.76 3.71
C PRO A 96 -9.41 -5.66 4.96
N ILE A 97 -9.71 -4.44 5.42
CA ILE A 97 -10.53 -4.19 6.63
C ILE A 97 -11.98 -3.87 6.22
N ALA A 98 -12.16 -3.08 5.16
CA ALA A 98 -13.42 -2.76 4.49
C ALA A 98 -13.15 -1.85 3.27
N ARG A 99 -14.13 -1.69 2.36
CA ARG A 99 -14.08 -0.71 1.26
C ARG A 99 -13.81 0.68 1.87
N ALA A 100 -12.79 1.39 1.38
CA ALA A 100 -12.55 2.75 1.86
C ALA A 100 -13.76 3.59 1.44
N GLN A 101 -14.60 4.02 2.39
CA GLN A 101 -15.56 5.08 2.07
C GLN A 101 -14.74 6.27 1.60
N ALA A 102 -14.99 6.72 0.36
CA ALA A 102 -14.39 7.92 -0.19
C ALA A 102 -14.56 9.07 0.83
N PRO A 103 -13.58 9.99 0.95
CA PRO A 103 -13.76 11.15 1.81
C PRO A 103 -15.04 11.86 1.38
N ALA A 104 -15.98 12.02 2.32
CA ALA A 104 -17.19 12.77 2.08
C ALA A 104 -16.80 14.13 1.50
N ALA A 105 -17.32 14.44 0.31
CA ALA A 105 -17.11 15.74 -0.31
C ALA A 105 -17.44 16.84 0.70
N PRO A 106 -16.65 17.94 0.77
CA PRO A 106 -16.95 19.03 1.68
C PRO A 106 -18.37 19.53 1.38
N ALA A 107 -19.24 19.45 2.37
CA ALA A 107 -20.57 20.04 2.31
C ALA A 107 -20.39 21.51 1.91
N GLN A 108 -20.76 21.84 0.67
CA GLN A 108 -20.86 23.22 0.22
C GLN A 108 -21.82 23.92 1.17
N ALA A 109 -21.28 24.77 2.03
CA ALA A 109 -22.06 25.74 2.79
C ALA A 109 -22.51 26.82 1.80
N ALA A 110 -23.58 26.51 1.07
CA ALA A 110 -24.44 27.51 0.48
C ALA A 110 -25.16 28.26 1.63
N LYS A 111 -24.70 29.48 1.91
CA LYS A 111 -25.52 30.58 2.43
C LYS A 111 -25.30 31.71 1.42
N ALA A 112 -26.17 32.04 0.47
CA ALA A 112 -27.60 32.33 0.51
C ALA A 112 -27.95 33.45 1.51
N GLY A 113 -28.35 34.61 0.97
CA GLY A 113 -29.14 35.62 1.65
C GLY A 113 -28.40 36.91 1.94
#